data_AF-A0A3M0XVP0-F1
#
_entry.id   AF-A0A3M0XVP0-F1
#
_cell.length_a   1.000
_cell.length_b   1.000
_cell.length_c   1.000
_cell.angle_alpha   90.00
_cell.angle_beta   90.00
_cell.angle_gamma   90.00
#
_symmetry.space_group_name_H-M   'P 1'
#
loop_
_entity.id
_entity.type
_entity.pdbx_description
1 polymer ?
#
loop_
_entity_poly.entity_id
_entity_poly.type
_entity_poly.pdbx_seq_one_letter_code
_entity_poly.pdbx_strand_id
1 'polypeptide(L)'
;MTHPGTRARVLDKLLGSLESAQAGSRELDIIVTFVLGDTATDAGRMIQILVEEGYPWDVVSELLDEDVPAYTSSLDAAVPGEAIVLSAYSSKRGRWLAAHRNDDGGRVLAWAASECLARRLAALKALRATLAHEAAPEPVATATGRAERRRAFVPEEMIAAGPGDESATNPHGHDEEAETEWKILF
;
A
#
# COMPACT_ATOMS: atom_id res chain seq x y z
N MET A 1 -16.37 3.55 20.15
CA MET A 1 -14.99 4.07 20.03
C MET A 1 -14.10 2.90 19.67
N THR A 2 -13.64 2.79 18.44
CA THR A 2 -12.70 1.73 18.02
C THR A 2 -11.36 1.98 18.70
N HIS A 3 -10.86 1.03 19.48
CA HIS A 3 -9.50 1.14 20.01
C HIS A 3 -8.52 1.13 18.82
N PRO A 4 -7.75 2.22 18.59
CA PRO A 4 -6.86 2.31 17.43
C PRO A 4 -5.90 1.12 17.30
N GLY A 5 -5.50 0.54 18.45
CA GLY A 5 -4.63 -0.64 18.51
C GLY A 5 -5.27 -1.95 18.04
N THR A 6 -6.60 -2.13 18.11
CA THR A 6 -7.25 -3.36 17.60
C THR A 6 -7.34 -3.34 16.09
N ARG A 7 -7.77 -2.21 15.50
CA ARG A 7 -7.84 -2.02 14.04
C ARG A 7 -6.47 -2.20 13.37
N ALA A 8 -5.41 -1.60 13.93
CA ALA A 8 -4.05 -1.75 13.39
C ALA A 8 -3.56 -3.21 13.42
N ARG A 9 -3.80 -3.94 14.53
CA ARG A 9 -3.45 -5.36 14.63
C ARG A 9 -4.21 -6.24 13.64
N VAL A 10 -5.49 -5.95 13.43
CA VAL A 10 -6.31 -6.68 12.44
C VAL A 10 -5.85 -6.36 11.02
N LEU A 11 -5.54 -5.10 10.70
CA LEU A 11 -4.99 -4.72 9.41
C LEU A 11 -3.68 -5.47 9.13
N ASP A 12 -2.75 -5.53 10.08
CA ASP A 12 -1.49 -6.25 9.91
C ASP A 12 -1.69 -7.74 9.60
N LYS A 13 -2.63 -8.38 10.29
CA LYS A 13 -3.01 -9.78 10.01
C LYS A 13 -3.67 -9.93 8.63
N LEU A 14 -4.60 -9.04 8.29
CA LEU A 14 -5.29 -9.03 7.00
C LEU A 14 -4.30 -8.92 5.84
N LEU A 15 -3.29 -8.04 5.95
CA LEU A 15 -2.26 -7.91 4.91
C LEU A 15 -1.51 -9.23 4.68
N GLY A 16 -1.17 -9.95 5.75
CA GLY A 16 -0.56 -11.28 5.65
C GLY A 16 -1.50 -12.32 5.02
N SER A 17 -2.78 -12.31 5.41
CA SER A 17 -3.79 -13.20 4.83
C SER A 17 -4.01 -12.95 3.35
N LEU A 18 -4.15 -11.69 2.92
CA LEU A 18 -4.31 -11.34 1.50
C LEU A 18 -3.08 -11.70 0.65
N GLU A 19 -1.88 -11.57 1.21
CA GLU A 19 -0.64 -11.90 0.51
C GLU A 19 -0.49 -13.42 0.28
N SER A 20 -0.98 -14.24 1.21
CA SER A 20 -0.90 -15.71 1.15
C SER A 20 -2.15 -16.40 0.57
N ALA A 21 -3.27 -15.69 0.49
CA ALA A 21 -4.53 -16.23 -0.02
C ALA A 21 -4.41 -16.64 -1.50
N GLN A 22 -4.96 -17.81 -1.82
CA GLN A 22 -5.02 -18.31 -3.20
C GLN A 22 -6.22 -17.76 -3.98
N ALA A 23 -7.27 -17.34 -3.26
CA ALA A 23 -8.48 -16.75 -3.80
C ALA A 23 -9.09 -15.78 -2.78
N GLY A 24 -9.98 -14.91 -3.25
CA GLY A 24 -10.81 -14.10 -2.36
C GLY A 24 -11.78 -14.95 -1.56
N SER A 25 -12.25 -14.42 -0.43
CA SER A 25 -13.24 -15.08 0.41
C SER A 25 -14.11 -14.06 1.13
N ARG A 26 -15.32 -14.49 1.49
CA ARG A 26 -16.26 -13.66 2.27
C ARG A 26 -15.69 -13.24 3.64
N GLU A 27 -14.95 -14.13 4.30
CA GLU A 27 -14.25 -13.81 5.55
C GLU A 27 -13.28 -12.65 5.36
N LEU A 28 -12.46 -12.68 4.30
CA LEU A 28 -11.54 -11.58 4.00
C LEU A 28 -12.30 -10.28 3.71
N ASP A 29 -13.42 -10.35 3.00
CA ASP A 29 -14.25 -9.18 2.68
C ASP A 29 -14.85 -8.53 3.94
N ILE A 30 -15.27 -9.34 4.92
CA ILE A 30 -15.74 -8.87 6.24
C ILE A 30 -14.60 -8.18 7.00
N ILE A 31 -13.41 -8.79 7.01
CA ILE A 31 -12.24 -8.20 7.68
C ILE A 31 -11.83 -6.89 7.01
N VAL A 32 -11.89 -6.80 5.67
CA VAL A 32 -11.67 -5.54 4.93
C VAL A 32 -12.67 -4.48 5.39
N THR A 33 -13.96 -4.82 5.46
CA THR A 33 -15.01 -3.89 5.92
C THR A 33 -14.75 -3.38 7.34
N PHE A 34 -14.41 -4.28 8.26
CA PHE A 34 -14.02 -3.90 9.62
C PHE A 34 -12.80 -2.96 9.63
N VAL A 35 -11.77 -3.27 8.84
CA VAL A 35 -10.55 -2.46 8.72
C VAL A 35 -10.83 -1.11 8.07
N LEU A 36 -11.81 -0.99 7.17
CA LEU A 36 -12.22 0.31 6.62
C LEU A 36 -12.98 1.16 7.63
N GLY A 37 -13.46 0.55 8.72
CA GLY A 37 -14.07 1.24 9.84
C GLY A 37 -15.52 1.62 9.58
N ASP A 38 -16.21 0.90 8.69
CA ASP A 38 -17.65 1.07 8.53
C ASP A 38 -18.38 0.49 9.76
N THR A 39 -18.45 1.32 10.80
CA THR A 39 -19.12 1.05 12.08
C THR A 39 -20.40 1.86 12.22
N ALA A 40 -20.82 2.53 11.14
CA ALA A 40 -22.03 3.32 11.11
C ALA A 40 -23.27 2.43 11.23
N THR A 41 -23.23 1.25 10.60
CA THR A 41 -24.28 0.23 10.65
C THR A 41 -24.28 -0.53 11.97
N ASP A 42 -25.44 -1.06 12.37
CA ASP A 42 -25.56 -1.87 13.59
C ASP A 42 -24.74 -3.17 13.48
N ALA A 43 -24.64 -3.72 12.27
CA ALA A 43 -23.79 -4.86 11.98
C ALA A 43 -22.31 -4.51 12.15
N GLY A 44 -21.83 -3.37 11.63
CA GLY A 44 -20.46 -2.91 11.84
C GLY A 44 -20.09 -2.74 13.32
N ARG A 45 -21.03 -2.25 14.16
CA ARG A 45 -20.84 -2.21 15.62
C ARG A 45 -20.79 -3.60 16.25
N MET A 46 -21.63 -4.52 15.79
CA MET A 46 -21.63 -5.90 16.26
C MET A 46 -20.30 -6.60 15.93
N ILE A 47 -19.77 -6.43 14.72
CA ILE A 47 -18.44 -6.92 14.32
C ILE A 47 -17.40 -6.39 15.29
N GLN A 48 -17.43 -5.08 15.58
CA GLN A 48 -16.47 -4.47 16.47
C GLN A 48 -16.49 -5.11 17.88
N ILE A 49 -17.68 -5.29 18.45
CA ILE A 49 -17.83 -5.91 19.78
C ILE A 49 -17.27 -7.34 19.76
N LEU A 50 -17.64 -8.15 18.78
CA LEU A 50 -17.19 -9.54 18.70
C LEU A 50 -15.66 -9.65 18.56
N VAL A 51 -15.05 -8.79 17.74
CA VAL A 51 -13.59 -8.74 17.57
C VAL A 51 -12.88 -8.29 18.84
N GLU A 52 -13.45 -7.33 19.57
CA GLU A 52 -12.91 -6.84 20.85
C GLU A 52 -13.00 -7.88 21.96
N GLU A 53 -14.08 -8.67 21.99
CA GLU A 53 -14.26 -9.82 22.89
C GLU A 53 -13.38 -11.03 22.49
N GLY A 54 -12.69 -10.96 21.35
CA GLY A 54 -11.74 -11.98 20.89
C GLY A 54 -12.38 -13.18 20.19
N TYR A 55 -13.60 -13.04 19.67
CA TYR A 55 -14.22 -14.07 18.85
C TYR A 55 -13.43 -14.28 17.55
N PRO A 56 -13.32 -15.53 17.08
CA PRO A 56 -12.61 -15.83 15.84
C PRO A 56 -13.43 -15.42 14.60
N TRP A 57 -12.74 -15.16 13.49
CA TRP A 57 -13.34 -14.57 12.28
C TRP A 57 -14.31 -15.48 11.55
N ASP A 58 -14.18 -16.80 11.69
CA ASP A 58 -15.15 -17.77 11.21
C ASP A 58 -16.50 -17.57 11.90
N VAL A 59 -16.51 -17.49 13.23
CA VAL A 59 -17.73 -17.22 14.03
C VAL A 59 -18.30 -15.85 13.71
N VAL A 60 -17.46 -14.81 13.63
CA VAL A 60 -17.89 -13.46 13.24
C VAL A 60 -18.55 -13.50 11.86
N SER A 61 -17.98 -14.23 10.91
CA SER A 61 -18.50 -14.30 9.54
C SER A 61 -19.83 -15.04 9.44
N GLU A 62 -20.05 -16.08 10.24
CA GLU A 62 -21.32 -16.82 10.27
C GLU A 62 -22.46 -16.02 10.90
N LEU A 63 -22.15 -15.19 11.92
CA LEU A 63 -23.16 -14.39 12.63
C LEU A 63 -23.64 -13.18 11.83
N LEU A 64 -22.88 -12.77 10.82
CA LEU A 64 -23.24 -11.64 9.97
C LEU A 64 -23.96 -12.15 8.74
N ASP A 65 -25.25 -11.85 8.65
CA ASP A 65 -26.03 -12.00 7.42
C ASP A 65 -26.15 -10.64 6.70
N GLU A 66 -25.01 -9.94 6.56
CA GLU A 66 -24.93 -8.66 5.85
C GLU A 66 -24.31 -8.86 4.46
N ASP A 67 -24.83 -8.10 3.49
CA ASP A 67 -24.29 -7.98 2.15
C ASP A 67 -23.01 -7.15 2.20
N VAL A 68 -21.88 -7.85 2.34
CA VAL A 68 -20.56 -7.24 2.32
C VAL A 68 -20.06 -7.14 0.86
N PRO A 69 -19.49 -6.01 0.43
CA PRO A 69 -18.90 -5.91 -0.90
C PRO A 69 -17.83 -6.98 -1.10
N ALA A 70 -17.82 -7.58 -2.29
CA ALA A 70 -16.92 -8.66 -2.67
C ALA A 70 -15.48 -8.17 -2.95
N TYR A 71 -14.87 -7.45 -1.98
CA TYR A 71 -13.59 -6.76 -2.13
C TYR A 71 -12.48 -7.65 -2.72
N THR A 72 -12.39 -8.90 -2.30
CA THR A 72 -11.30 -9.81 -2.66
C THR A 72 -11.57 -10.67 -3.88
N SER A 73 -12.80 -10.66 -4.40
CA SER A 73 -13.23 -11.50 -5.53
C SER A 73 -13.80 -10.71 -6.72
N SER A 74 -14.20 -9.46 -6.54
CA SER A 74 -14.69 -8.57 -7.60
C SER A 74 -13.77 -7.36 -7.77
N LEU A 75 -13.49 -6.97 -9.01
CA LEU A 75 -12.73 -5.74 -9.32
C LEU A 75 -13.56 -4.47 -9.02
N ASP A 76 -14.88 -4.53 -9.18
CA ASP A 76 -15.78 -3.40 -9.00
C ASP A 76 -15.92 -2.97 -7.53
N ALA A 77 -15.64 -3.89 -6.60
CA ALA A 77 -15.69 -3.63 -5.15
C ALA A 77 -14.38 -2.98 -4.65
N ALA A 78 -14.03 -1.80 -5.16
CA ALA A 78 -12.82 -1.08 -4.76
C ALA A 78 -12.89 -0.57 -3.31
N VAL A 79 -11.75 -0.54 -2.62
CA VAL A 79 -11.69 0.09 -1.28
C VAL A 79 -11.72 1.63 -1.42
N PRO A 80 -12.29 2.37 -0.46
CA PRO A 80 -12.26 3.83 -0.48
C PRO A 80 -10.83 4.38 -0.60
N GLY A 81 -10.63 5.34 -1.51
CA GLY A 81 -9.31 5.92 -1.77
C GLY A 81 -8.38 5.06 -2.64
N GLU A 82 -8.83 3.92 -3.16
CA GLU A 82 -8.03 3.08 -4.05
C GLU A 82 -7.62 3.84 -5.33
N ALA A 83 -6.31 4.12 -5.47
CA ALA A 83 -5.71 4.76 -6.63
C ALA A 83 -4.69 3.83 -7.32
N ILE A 84 -5.18 2.74 -7.91
CA ILE A 84 -4.34 1.79 -8.66
C ILE A 84 -3.89 2.42 -9.99
N VAL A 85 -2.58 2.44 -10.19
CA VAL A 85 -1.93 3.00 -11.40
C VAL A 85 -1.32 1.94 -12.30
N LEU A 86 -1.21 0.70 -11.83
CA LEU A 86 -0.72 -0.45 -12.59
C LEU A 86 -1.28 -1.74 -12.01
N SER A 87 -1.69 -2.65 -12.89
CA SER A 87 -2.00 -4.05 -12.58
C SER A 87 -1.40 -4.93 -13.67
N ALA A 88 -0.66 -5.97 -13.30
CA ALA A 88 0.01 -6.85 -14.25
C ALA A 88 0.19 -8.26 -13.71
N TYR A 89 0.01 -9.26 -14.57
CA TYR A 89 0.32 -10.65 -14.23
C TYR A 89 1.77 -10.99 -14.60
N SER A 90 2.50 -11.63 -13.68
CA SER A 90 3.83 -12.19 -13.95
C SER A 90 3.74 -13.70 -14.09
N SER A 91 3.94 -14.19 -15.32
CA SER A 91 4.02 -15.63 -15.61
C SER A 91 5.16 -16.31 -14.83
N LYS A 92 6.34 -15.66 -14.75
CA LYS A 92 7.51 -16.16 -14.00
C LYS A 92 7.21 -16.38 -12.51
N ARG A 93 6.39 -15.53 -11.89
CA ARG A 93 6.04 -15.62 -10.47
C ARG A 93 4.72 -16.36 -10.23
N GLY A 94 3.90 -16.56 -11.26
CA GLY A 94 2.54 -17.06 -11.12
C GLY A 94 1.64 -16.15 -10.28
N ARG A 95 1.88 -14.83 -10.30
CA ARG A 95 1.22 -13.87 -9.39
C ARG A 95 0.91 -12.55 -10.08
N TRP A 96 -0.11 -11.88 -9.57
CA TRP A 96 -0.49 -10.51 -9.95
C TRP A 96 0.27 -9.49 -9.13
N LEU A 97 0.72 -8.43 -9.79
CA LEU A 97 1.28 -7.21 -9.21
C LEU A 97 0.24 -6.11 -9.33
N ALA A 98 0.07 -5.33 -8.27
CA ALA A 98 -0.62 -4.03 -8.34
C ALA A 98 0.25 -2.92 -7.74
N ALA A 99 0.13 -1.72 -8.29
CA ALA A 99 0.74 -0.50 -7.77
C ALA A 99 -0.34 0.52 -7.38
N HIS A 100 -0.36 0.90 -6.10
CA HIS A 100 -1.18 1.98 -5.58
C HIS A 100 -0.36 3.27 -5.51
N ARG A 101 -0.94 4.40 -5.92
CA ARG A 101 -0.33 5.72 -5.76
C ARG A 101 -0.86 6.40 -4.50
N ASN A 102 0.04 6.78 -3.60
CA ASN A 102 -0.29 7.55 -2.40
C ASN A 102 -0.48 9.04 -2.73
N ASP A 103 -1.01 9.81 -1.78
CA ASP A 103 -1.27 11.24 -1.94
C ASP A 103 0.01 12.05 -2.22
N ASP A 104 1.16 11.62 -1.68
CA ASP A 104 2.48 12.22 -1.94
C ASP A 104 3.07 11.84 -3.31
N GLY A 105 2.32 11.10 -4.14
CA GLY A 105 2.78 10.59 -5.44
C GLY A 105 3.68 9.34 -5.36
N GLY A 106 4.08 8.93 -4.16
CA GLY A 106 4.78 7.67 -3.89
C GLY A 106 3.95 6.45 -4.33
N ARG A 107 4.61 5.31 -4.56
CA ARG A 107 3.94 4.08 -5.01
C ARG A 107 4.15 2.93 -4.04
N VAL A 108 3.07 2.23 -3.74
CA VAL A 108 3.08 1.00 -2.93
C VAL A 108 2.78 -0.17 -3.84
N LEU A 109 3.67 -1.16 -3.85
CA LEU A 109 3.54 -2.36 -4.67
C LEU A 109 3.08 -3.55 -3.82
N ALA A 110 2.24 -4.39 -4.42
CA ALA A 110 1.81 -5.64 -3.79
C ALA A 110 1.69 -6.77 -4.80
N TRP A 111 2.05 -7.98 -4.36
CA TRP A 111 1.90 -9.21 -5.12
C TRP A 111 0.85 -10.12 -4.47
N ALA A 112 -0.02 -10.74 -5.26
CA ALA A 112 -1.01 -11.71 -4.77
C ALA A 112 -1.37 -12.77 -5.84
N ALA A 113 -2.16 -13.77 -5.44
CA ALA A 113 -2.57 -14.86 -6.34
C ALA A 113 -3.58 -14.40 -7.41
N SER A 114 -4.40 -13.40 -7.12
CA SER A 114 -5.37 -12.81 -8.06
C SER A 114 -5.21 -11.30 -8.17
N GLU A 115 -5.76 -10.72 -9.24
CA GLU A 115 -5.74 -9.28 -9.46
C GLU A 115 -6.45 -8.51 -8.33
N CYS A 116 -7.67 -8.95 -7.96
CA CYS A 116 -8.45 -8.33 -6.89
C CYS A 116 -7.66 -8.30 -5.58
N LEU A 117 -7.02 -9.42 -5.21
CA LEU A 117 -6.19 -9.50 -4.01
C LEU A 117 -4.99 -8.55 -4.09
N ALA A 118 -4.31 -8.48 -5.23
CA ALA A 118 -3.13 -7.63 -5.39
C ALA A 118 -3.49 -6.15 -5.24
N ARG A 119 -4.60 -5.71 -5.84
CA ARG A 119 -5.11 -4.34 -5.74
C ARG A 119 -5.48 -3.99 -4.30
N ARG A 120 -6.25 -4.85 -3.63
CA ARG A 120 -6.67 -4.64 -2.22
C ARG A 120 -5.47 -4.63 -1.29
N LEU A 121 -4.50 -5.52 -1.50
CA LEU A 121 -3.27 -5.56 -0.74
C LEU A 121 -2.45 -4.28 -0.92
N ALA A 122 -2.32 -3.75 -2.14
CA ALA A 122 -1.60 -2.50 -2.40
C ALA A 122 -2.28 -1.30 -1.72
N ALA A 123 -3.61 -1.18 -1.85
CA ALA A 123 -4.38 -0.10 -1.25
C ALA A 123 -4.35 -0.16 0.29
N LEU A 124 -4.50 -1.35 0.89
CA LEU A 124 -4.47 -1.51 2.34
C LEU A 124 -3.05 -1.30 2.91
N LYS A 125 -1.99 -1.64 2.17
CA LYS A 125 -0.61 -1.28 2.54
C LYS A 125 -0.41 0.24 2.56
N ALA A 126 -1.01 0.97 1.62
CA ALA A 126 -1.01 2.43 1.61
C ALA A 126 -1.79 2.98 2.82
N LEU A 127 -3.00 2.48 3.08
CA LEU A 127 -3.80 2.86 4.25
C LEU A 127 -3.04 2.67 5.57
N ARG A 128 -2.34 1.54 5.72
CA ARG A 128 -1.51 1.28 6.91
C ARG A 128 -0.46 2.37 7.13
N ALA A 129 0.19 2.84 6.07
CA ALA A 129 1.19 3.90 6.15
C ALA A 129 0.56 5.23 6.58
N THR A 130 -0.63 5.57 6.04
CA THR A 130 -1.38 6.76 6.45
C THR A 130 -1.78 6.71 7.92
N LEU A 131 -2.36 5.60 8.38
CA LEU A 131 -2.74 5.41 9.79
C LEU A 131 -1.54 5.49 10.74
N ALA A 132 -0.37 4.98 10.32
CA ALA A 132 0.86 5.09 11.09
C ALA A 132 1.37 6.54 11.19
N HIS A 133 1.19 7.35 10.14
CA HIS A 133 1.55 8.77 10.14
C HIS A 133 0.63 9.58 11.06
N GLU A 134 -0.68 9.34 11.01
CA GLU A 134 -1.67 9.99 11.90
C GLU A 134 -1.46 9.67 13.38
N ALA A 135 -0.95 8.47 13.69
CA ALA A 135 -0.67 8.04 15.06
C ALA A 135 0.65 8.58 15.61
N ALA A 136 1.53 9.15 14.76
CA ALA A 136 2.77 9.75 15.21
C ALA A 136 2.46 11.10 15.89
N PRO A 137 2.92 11.34 17.14
CA PRO A 137 2.77 12.66 17.75
C PRO A 137 3.53 13.67 16.90
N GLU A 138 2.89 14.80 16.56
CA GLU A 138 3.58 15.90 15.89
C GLU A 138 4.86 16.24 16.67
N PRO A 139 6.02 16.39 16.01
CA PRO A 139 7.20 16.88 16.68
C PRO A 139 6.88 18.28 17.18
N VAL A 140 6.74 18.43 18.50
CA VAL A 140 6.60 19.73 19.16
C VAL A 140 7.79 20.55 18.70
N ALA A 141 7.53 21.51 17.80
CA ALA A 141 8.54 22.43 17.33
C ALA A 141 9.04 23.21 18.56
N THR A 142 10.22 22.84 19.06
CA THR A 142 10.90 23.61 20.10
C THR A 142 11.29 24.95 19.49
N ALA A 143 10.41 25.92 19.64
CA ALA A 143 10.67 27.31 19.36
C ALA A 143 11.74 27.81 20.35
N THR A 144 13.00 27.57 20.02
CA THR A 144 14.14 28.21 20.69
C THR A 144 14.93 29.01 19.67
N GLY A 145 14.82 30.33 19.80
CA GLY A 145 15.97 31.21 19.59
C GLY A 145 16.16 31.78 18.20
N ARG A 146 15.39 32.83 17.90
CA ARG A 146 15.83 33.90 17.00
C ARG A 146 17.02 34.62 17.63
N ALA A 147 18.21 34.53 17.05
CA ALA A 147 19.23 35.57 17.14
C ALA A 147 20.19 35.55 15.93
N GLU A 148 20.01 36.56 15.07
CA GLU A 148 21.04 37.38 14.41
C GLU A 148 22.04 36.71 13.45
N ARG A 149 21.84 36.89 12.14
CA ARG A 149 22.50 37.93 11.31
C ARG A 149 24.02 38.04 11.52
N ARG A 150 24.78 37.53 10.54
CA ARG A 150 25.82 38.32 9.84
C ARG A 150 26.03 37.79 8.43
N ARG A 151 25.69 38.63 7.44
CA ARG A 151 26.17 38.55 6.06
C ARG A 151 27.67 38.81 6.07
N ALA A 152 28.41 38.08 5.24
CA ALA A 152 29.63 38.58 4.63
C ALA A 152 29.63 38.20 3.14
N PHE A 153 30.13 39.14 2.36
CA PHE A 153 30.06 39.30 0.92
C PHE A 153 31.35 38.75 0.26
N VAL A 154 31.25 38.44 -1.03
CA VAL A 154 32.14 37.65 -1.95
C VAL A 154 33.49 38.33 -2.26
N PRO A 155 34.49 37.68 -2.93
CA PRO A 155 34.52 37.40 -4.40
C PRO A 155 35.14 36.01 -4.77
N GLU A 156 34.70 35.23 -5.76
CA GLU A 156 34.84 35.32 -7.24
C GLU A 156 36.29 35.43 -7.80
N GLU A 157 36.88 34.27 -8.13
CA GLU A 157 37.94 34.05 -9.15
C GLU A 157 37.71 32.59 -9.67
N MET A 158 37.14 32.36 -10.85
CA MET A 158 37.76 32.36 -12.19
C MET A 158 39.07 31.54 -12.25
N ILE A 159 39.06 30.38 -12.93
CA ILE A 159 40.07 29.95 -13.93
C ILE A 159 39.58 28.68 -14.67
N ALA A 160 39.30 28.92 -15.96
CA ALA A 160 39.67 28.18 -17.18
C ALA A 160 39.34 26.69 -17.41
N ALA A 161 38.81 26.52 -18.62
CA ALA A 161 38.56 25.33 -19.41
C ALA A 161 39.81 24.52 -19.80
N GLY A 162 39.58 23.26 -20.15
CA GLY A 162 40.48 22.44 -20.97
C GLY A 162 39.90 21.04 -21.21
N PRO A 163 39.55 20.68 -22.46
CA PRO A 163 38.95 19.39 -22.81
C PRO A 163 40.02 18.33 -23.11
N GLY A 164 39.70 17.06 -22.88
CA GLY A 164 40.54 15.90 -23.22
C GLY A 164 39.67 14.78 -23.77
N ASP A 165 39.88 14.52 -25.05
CA ASP A 165 39.22 13.58 -25.95
C ASP A 165 39.71 12.13 -25.74
N GLU A 166 39.12 11.21 -26.51
CA GLU A 166 39.59 9.86 -26.89
C GLU A 166 38.96 8.62 -26.21
N SER A 167 37.89 8.14 -26.86
CA SER A 167 37.83 6.87 -27.59
C SER A 167 38.45 5.60 -26.99
N ALA A 168 37.61 4.59 -26.74
CA ALA A 168 37.88 3.21 -27.19
C ALA A 168 36.60 2.35 -27.25
N THR A 169 36.54 1.60 -28.35
CA THR A 169 35.51 0.70 -28.89
C THR A 169 35.40 -0.68 -28.22
N ASN A 170 34.16 -1.21 -28.16
CA ASN A 170 33.62 -2.60 -28.36
C ASN A 170 34.59 -3.81 -28.48
N PRO A 171 34.20 -5.10 -28.21
CA PRO A 171 32.87 -5.69 -28.53
C PRO A 171 32.35 -6.87 -27.63
N HIS A 172 31.11 -7.29 -27.93
CA HIS A 172 30.51 -8.64 -27.84
C HIS A 172 30.28 -9.31 -26.47
N GLY A 173 29.00 -9.37 -26.10
CA GLY A 173 28.41 -10.47 -25.33
C GLY A 173 26.98 -10.69 -25.82
N HIS A 174 26.77 -11.79 -26.53
CA HIS A 174 25.44 -12.37 -26.76
C HIS A 174 24.74 -12.52 -25.43
N ASP A 175 23.51 -12.00 -25.29
CA ASP A 175 22.55 -12.56 -24.35
C ASP A 175 21.16 -12.50 -24.97
N GLU A 176 20.52 -13.65 -24.91
CA GLU A 176 19.26 -14.02 -25.51
C GLU A 176 18.15 -13.02 -25.12
N GLU A 177 17.45 -12.50 -26.12
CA GLU A 177 16.18 -11.79 -25.94
C GLU A 177 15.17 -12.79 -25.39
N ALA A 178 15.14 -12.94 -24.07
CA ALA A 178 13.97 -13.43 -23.36
C ALA A 178 12.87 -12.39 -23.55
N GLU A 179 12.09 -12.53 -24.63
CA GLU A 179 10.83 -11.85 -24.85
C GLU A 179 9.97 -12.00 -23.59
N THR A 180 10.07 -11.00 -22.71
CA THR A 180 9.28 -10.97 -21.49
C THR A 180 7.95 -10.38 -21.91
N GLU A 181 7.04 -11.25 -22.33
CA GLU A 181 5.68 -10.89 -22.72
C GLU A 181 4.94 -10.36 -21.47
N TRP A 182 5.06 -9.06 -21.25
CA TRP A 182 4.28 -8.36 -20.23
C TRP A 182 2.91 -8.06 -20.81
N LYS A 183 1.88 -8.77 -20.33
CA LYS A 183 0.49 -8.46 -20.67
C LYS A 183 0.00 -7.34 -19.74
N ILE A 184 0.02 -6.11 -20.26
CA ILE A 184 -0.62 -4.95 -19.63
C ILE A 184 -2.11 -4.98 -19.99
N LEU A 185 -2.98 -5.04 -18.99
CA LEU A 185 -4.43 -4.92 -19.17
C LEU A 185 -4.84 -3.53 -18.67
N PHE A 186 -5.46 -2.75 -19.56
CA PHE A 186 -6.01 -1.42 -19.26
C PHE A 186 -7.49 -1.52 -18.92
#